data_AF-A0A359BB41-F1
#
_entry.id   AF-A0A359BB41-F1
#
_cell.length_a   1.000
_cell.length_b   1.000
_cell.length_c   1.000
_cell.angle_alpha   90.00
_cell.angle_beta   90.00
_cell.angle_gamma   90.00
#
_symmetry.space_group_name_H-M   'P 1'
#
loop_
_entity.id
_entity.type
_entity.pdbx_description
1 polymer ?
#
loop_
_entity_poly.entity_id
_entity_poly.type
_entity_poly.pdbx_seq_one_letter_code
_entity_poly.pdbx_strand_id
1 'polypeptide(L)' 'IKFNDIPLSLEQTKKYLLGETFTLNESDGYHTVSYENINLGFIKISSKIAK' A
#
# COMPACT_ATOMS: atom_id res chain seq x y z
N ILE A 1 14.50 7.84 -8.37
CA ILE A 1 14.11 7.22 -7.07
C ILE A 1 13.27 6.01 -7.41
N LYS A 2 13.69 4.80 -7.04
CA LYS A 2 12.86 3.59 -7.20
C LYS A 2 12.04 3.44 -5.92
N PHE A 3 10.72 3.43 -6.05
CA PHE A 3 9.82 3.09 -4.95
C PHE A 3 9.64 1.57 -4.93
N ASN A 4 9.55 0.98 -3.74
CA ASN A 4 9.21 -0.43 -3.61
C ASN A 4 7.72 -0.59 -3.95
N ASP A 5 7.41 -1.55 -4.83
CA ASP A 5 6.02 -1.85 -5.19
C ASP A 5 5.49 -2.98 -4.31
N ILE A 6 4.39 -2.71 -3.62
CA ILE A 6 3.78 -3.65 -2.66
C ILE A 6 2.51 -4.21 -3.29
N PRO A 7 2.49 -5.50 -3.67
CA PRO A 7 1.27 -6.14 -4.14
C PRO A 7 0.29 -6.31 -2.98
N LEU A 8 -0.90 -5.74 -3.12
CA LEU A 8 -1.97 -5.81 -2.13
C LEU A 8 -2.83 -7.07 -2.33
N SER A 9 -3.38 -7.58 -1.23
CA SER A 9 -4.48 -8.54 -1.27
C SER A 9 -5.81 -7.85 -1.62
N LEU A 10 -6.83 -8.62 -2.01
CA LEU A 10 -8.17 -8.08 -2.31
C LEU A 10 -8.75 -7.26 -1.13
N GLU A 11 -8.53 -7.72 0.11
CA GLU A 11 -9.01 -7.00 1.30
C GLU A 11 -8.28 -5.67 1.51
N GLN A 12 -6.96 -5.64 1.29
CA GLN A 12 -6.15 -4.43 1.40
C GLN A 12 -6.51 -3.44 0.28
N THR A 13 -6.72 -3.92 -0.94
CA THR A 13 -7.17 -3.10 -2.08
C THR A 13 -8.52 -2.46 -1.78
N LYS A 14 -9.47 -3.19 -1.21
CA LYS A 14 -10.76 -2.61 -0.79
C LYS A 14 -10.57 -1.48 0.21
N LYS A 15 -9.73 -1.69 1.25
CA LYS A 15 -9.42 -0.65 2.25
C LYS A 15 -8.77 0.58 1.61
N TYR A 16 -7.79 0.37 0.73
CA TYR A 16 -7.14 1.44 -0.02
C TYR A 16 -8.14 2.26 -0.85
N LEU A 17 -9.01 1.59 -1.62
CA LEU A 17 -10.02 2.26 -2.44
C LEU A 17 -11.07 3.01 -1.63
N LEU A 18 -11.32 2.60 -0.39
CA LEU A 18 -12.20 3.28 0.56
C LEU A 18 -11.49 4.40 1.35
N GLY A 19 -10.18 4.57 1.18
CA GLY A 19 -9.37 5.52 1.95
C GLY A 19 -9.17 5.10 3.42
N GLU A 20 -9.41 3.83 3.75
CA GLU A 20 -9.18 3.26 5.07
C GLU A 20 -7.70 2.90 5.25
N THR A 21 -7.25 2.95 6.51
CA THR A 21 -5.90 2.50 6.87
C THR A 21 -5.86 0.98 7.05
N PHE A 22 -4.71 0.37 6.74
CA PHE A 22 -4.49 -1.06 6.94
C PHE A 22 -3.05 -1.34 7.37
N THR A 23 -2.77 -2.55 7.84
CA THR A 23 -1.43 -2.93 8.29
C THR A 23 -0.61 -3.54 7.16
N LEU A 24 0.66 -3.13 7.08
CA LEU A 24 1.66 -3.71 6.20
C LEU A 24 2.94 -3.95 7.00
N ASN A 25 3.56 -5.12 6.82
CA ASN A 25 4.83 -5.47 7.46
C ASN A 25 6.02 -5.02 6.59
N GLU A 26 6.00 -3.76 6.17
CA GLU A 26 7.01 -3.14 5.33
C GLU A 26 7.70 -2.00 6.07
N SER A 27 8.86 -1.55 5.58
CA SER A 27 9.58 -0.43 6.17
C SER A 27 8.77 0.86 6.10
N ASP A 28 8.91 1.72 7.10
CA ASP A 28 8.32 3.06 7.07
C ASP A 28 8.83 3.86 5.85
N GLY A 29 7.96 4.71 5.28
CA GLY A 29 8.27 5.52 4.10
C GLY A 29 7.17 5.53 3.05
N TYR A 30 7.50 6.09 1.88
CA TYR A 30 6.59 6.12 0.72
C TYR A 30 6.83 4.90 -0.17
N HIS A 31 5.74 4.25 -0.58
CA HIS A 31 5.75 3.05 -1.42
C HIS A 31 4.67 3.16 -2.50
N THR A 32 4.82 2.40 -3.58
CA THR A 32 3.71 2.18 -4.52
C THR A 32 2.97 0.91 -4.14
N VAL A 33 1.69 0.86 -4.48
CA VAL A 33 0.85 -0.33 -4.29
C VAL A 33 0.24 -0.77 -5.60
N SER A 34 0.10 -2.08 -5.76
CA SER A 34 -0.49 -2.69 -6.95
C SER A 34 -1.45 -3.81 -6.59
N TYR A 35 -2.41 -4.12 -7.48
CA TYR A 35 -3.30 -5.27 -7.35
C TYR A 35 -3.47 -5.92 -8.72
N GLU A 36 -3.22 -7.23 -8.82
CA GLU A 36 -3.28 -7.97 -10.09
C GLU A 36 -2.49 -7.30 -11.24
N ASN A 37 -1.29 -6.79 -10.93
CA ASN A 37 -0.41 -6.03 -11.83
C ASN A 37 -0.94 -4.64 -12.27
N ILE A 38 -2.02 -4.15 -11.67
CA ILE A 38 -2.53 -2.80 -11.87
C ILE A 38 -1.94 -1.90 -10.78
N ASN A 39 -1.24 -0.83 -11.18
CA ASN A 39 -0.75 0.17 -10.26
C ASN A 39 -1.94 0.96 -9.67
N LEU A 40 -2.05 0.98 -8.34
CA LEU A 40 -3.13 1.64 -7.62
C LEU A 40 -2.73 3.05 -7.12
N GLY A 41 -1.44 3.31 -6.96
CA GLY A 41 -0.91 4.60 -6.55
C GLY A 41 0.13 4.50 -5.43
N PHE A 42 0.18 5.53 -4.59
CA PHE A 42 1.15 5.66 -3.50
C PHE A 42 0.48 5.53 -2.14
N ILE A 43 1.23 4.95 -1.21
CA ILE A 43 0.90 4.96 0.21
C ILE A 43 2.09 5.48 1.02
N LYS A 44 1.81 5.94 2.23
CA LYS A 44 2.81 6.16 3.27
C LYS A 44 2.62 5.13 4.37
N ILE A 45 3.71 4.45 4.72
CA ILE A 45 3.78 3.53 5.84
C ILE A 45 4.44 4.25 7.02
N SER A 46 3.79 4.19 8.19
CA SER A 46 4.33 4.69 9.45
C SER A 46 3.93 3.73 10.56
N SER A 47 4.90 3.19 11.29
CA SER A 47 4.63 2.24 12.38
C SER A 47 3.75 1.06 11.95
N LYS A 48 4.01 0.50 10.77
CA LYS A 48 3.25 -0.60 10.12
C LYS A 48 1.82 -0.25 9.68
N ILE A 49 1.40 1.02 9.76
CA ILE A 49 0.10 1.48 9.29
C ILE A 49 0.29 2.16 7.93
N ALA A 50 -0.44 1.68 6.93
CA ALA A 50 -0.49 2.21 5.57
C ALA A 50 -1.69 3.14 5.38
N LYS A 51 -1.46 4.27 4.70
CA LYS A 51 -2.47 5.24 4.28
C LYS A 51 -2.12 5.85 2.93
#